data_AF-A0A2E2PJJ8-F1
#
_entry.id   AF-A0A2E2PJJ8-F1
#
_cell.length_a   1.000
_cell.length_b   1.000
_cell.length_c   1.000
_cell.angle_alpha   90.00
_cell.angle_beta   90.00
_cell.angle_gamma   90.00
#
_symmetry.space_group_name_H-M   'P 1'
#
loop_
_entity.id
_entity.type
_entity.pdbx_description
1 polymer ?
#
loop_
_entity_poly.entity_id
_entity_poly.type
_entity_poly.pdbx_seq_one_letter_code
_entity_poly.pdbx_strand_id
1 'polypeptide(L)' 'MSINYDGWELNAFDKAFNFRIYQFEIILKYIKGNVAEIGPGTGQNIKYYSKSINKLHLYEPSKNLYLALKKKK' A
#
# COMPACT_ATOMS: atom_id res chain seq x y z
N MET A 1 -11.76 2.82 -17.67
CA MET A 1 -10.43 2.94 -18.29
C MET A 1 -9.49 1.98 -17.56
N SER A 2 -9.01 0.92 -18.20
CA SER A 2 -8.01 0.02 -17.60
C SER A 2 -6.63 0.51 -17.99
N ILE A 3 -5.87 1.00 -17.01
CA ILE A 3 -4.47 1.36 -17.22
C ILE A 3 -3.69 0.04 -17.32
N ASN A 4 -3.06 -0.22 -18.47
CA ASN A 4 -2.08 -1.30 -18.58
C ASN A 4 -0.79 -0.80 -17.90
N TYR A 5 -0.64 -1.18 -16.64
CA TYR A 5 0.48 -0.79 -15.80
C TYR A 5 1.39 -2.00 -15.56
N ASP A 6 2.63 -1.92 -16.05
CA ASP A 6 3.61 -3.00 -15.95
C ASP A 6 4.13 -3.19 -14.51
N GLY A 7 4.19 -2.11 -13.74
CA GLY A 7 4.51 -2.14 -12.30
C GLY A 7 5.90 -2.70 -11.97
N TRP A 8 6.84 -2.68 -12.91
CA TRP A 8 8.19 -3.21 -12.70
C TRP A 8 8.92 -2.48 -11.57
N GLU A 9 8.66 -1.18 -11.41
CA GLU A 9 9.24 -0.33 -10.36
C GLU A 9 8.76 -0.71 -8.97
N LEU A 10 7.58 -1.34 -8.85
CA LEU A 10 7.07 -1.79 -7.56
C LEU A 10 8.00 -2.81 -6.91
N ASN A 11 8.71 -3.63 -7.69
CA ASN A 11 9.70 -4.57 -7.14
C ASN A 11 10.89 -3.84 -6.50
N ALA A 12 11.37 -2.77 -7.15
CA ALA A 12 12.46 -1.95 -6.62
C ALA A 12 11.97 -1.21 -5.36
N PHE A 13 10.78 -0.61 -5.43
CA PHE A 13 10.16 -0.01 -4.27
C PHE A 13 10.03 -1.04 -3.15
N ASP A 14 9.36 -2.17 -3.34
CA ASP A 14 9.12 -3.24 -2.35
C ASP A 14 10.39 -3.75 -1.63
N LYS A 15 11.58 -3.54 -2.21
CA LYS A 15 12.89 -3.85 -1.61
C LYS A 15 13.56 -2.69 -0.88
N ALA A 16 13.16 -1.44 -1.13
CA ALA A 16 13.66 -0.23 -0.47
C ALA A 16 13.20 -0.09 1.01
N PHE A 17 13.64 -1.02 1.86
CA PHE A 17 13.21 -1.14 3.25
C PHE A 17 13.53 0.11 4.10
N ASN A 18 14.76 0.61 4.02
CA ASN A 18 15.21 1.78 4.80
C ASN A 18 14.39 3.02 4.48
N PHE A 19 14.12 3.24 3.19
CA PHE A 19 13.31 4.37 2.73
C PHE A 19 11.89 4.31 3.30
N ARG A 20 11.24 3.14 3.24
CA ARG A 20 9.92 2.95 3.81
C ARG A 20 9.87 3.13 5.32
N ILE A 21 10.83 2.55 6.04
CA ILE A 21 10.89 2.71 7.50
C ILE A 21 10.97 4.19 7.84
N TYR A 22 11.90 4.91 7.24
CA TYR A 22 12.06 6.34 7.46
C TYR A 22 10.76 7.12 7.20
N GLN A 23 10.08 6.83 6.08
CA GLN A 23 8.78 7.43 5.78
C GLN A 23 7.75 7.14 6.89
N PHE A 24 7.61 5.87 7.29
CA PHE A 24 6.63 5.47 8.30
C PHE A 24 6.96 5.94 9.71
N GLU A 25 8.22 6.06 10.09
CA GLU A 25 8.62 6.69 11.37
C GLU A 25 8.08 8.12 11.49
N ILE A 26 8.01 8.85 10.37
CA ILE A 26 7.49 10.23 10.34
C ILE A 26 5.96 10.25 10.39
N ILE A 27 5.30 9.41 9.58
CA ILE A 27 3.86 9.54 9.33
C ILE A 27 2.97 8.64 10.19
N LEU A 28 3.50 7.58 10.81
CA LEU A 28 2.70 6.55 11.48
C LEU A 28 1.79 7.12 12.58
N LYS A 29 2.28 8.11 13.33
CA LYS A 29 1.50 8.78 14.40
C LYS A 29 0.23 9.49 13.91
N TYR A 30 0.13 9.74 12.61
CA TYR A 30 -1.05 10.38 11.99
C TYR A 30 -2.01 9.36 11.36
N ILE A 31 -1.62 8.10 11.21
CA ILE A 31 -2.42 7.06 10.56
C ILE A 31 -3.17 6.27 11.63
N LYS A 32 -4.46 6.59 11.83
CA LYS A 32 -5.33 5.95 12.83
C LYS A 32 -6.80 5.90 12.41
N GLY A 33 -7.58 5.01 13.01
CA GLY A 33 -9.03 4.91 12.77
C GLY A 33 -9.36 4.32 11.41
N ASN A 34 -10.24 4.98 10.65
CA ASN A 34 -10.63 4.55 9.30
C ASN A 34 -9.67 5.16 8.27
N VAL A 35 -8.91 4.32 7.57
CA VAL A 35 -7.84 4.75 6.67
C VAL A 35 -8.17 4.38 5.23
N ALA A 36 -7.94 5.32 4.32
CA ALA A 36 -7.94 5.09 2.89
C ALA A 36 -6.50 5.15 2.36
N GLU A 37 -6.03 4.06 1.76
CA GLU A 37 -4.77 4.03 1.02
C GLU A 37 -5.07 4.15 -0.47
N ILE A 38 -4.58 5.23 -1.07
CA ILE A 38 -4.74 5.53 -2.50
C ILE A 38 -3.49 5.05 -3.22
N GLY A 39 -3.64 4.23 -4.26
CA GLY A 39 -2.52 3.63 -4.98
C GLY A 39 -1.66 2.71 -4.10
N PRO A 40 -2.25 1.69 -3.44
CA PRO A 40 -1.51 0.77 -2.57
C PRO A 40 -0.51 -0.12 -3.32
N GLY A 41 -0.59 -0.21 -4.66
CA GLY A 41 0.32 -1.01 -5.46
C GLY A 41 0.27 -2.49 -5.06
N THR A 42 1.40 -3.03 -4.59
CA THR A 42 1.52 -4.41 -4.09
C THR A 42 1.00 -4.61 -2.66
N GLY A 43 0.67 -3.51 -1.97
CA GLY A 43 0.18 -3.48 -0.59
C GLY A 43 1.28 -3.57 0.47
N GLN A 44 2.56 -3.42 0.11
CA GLN A 44 3.66 -3.58 1.08
C GLN A 44 3.65 -2.59 2.23
N ASN A 45 3.04 -1.41 2.04
CA ASN A 45 2.96 -0.36 3.04
C ASN A 45 2.00 -0.71 4.19
N ILE A 46 1.00 -1.55 3.94
CA ILE A 46 -0.06 -1.89 4.90
C ILE A 46 0.53 -2.47 6.20
N LYS A 47 1.60 -3.26 6.12
CA LYS A 47 2.22 -3.90 7.29
C LYS A 47 2.76 -2.89 8.31
N TYR A 48 3.09 -1.67 7.89
CA TYR A 48 3.69 -0.67 8.78
C TYR A 48 2.66 0.03 9.68
N TYR A 49 1.38 0.07 9.29
CA TYR A 49 0.34 0.77 10.04
C TYR A 49 -0.92 -0.06 10.32
N SER A 50 -1.02 -1.29 9.81
CA SER A 50 -2.18 -2.17 9.99
C SER A 50 -2.61 -2.37 11.44
N LYS A 51 -1.66 -2.33 12.39
CA LYS A 51 -1.93 -2.47 13.83
C LYS A 51 -2.56 -1.23 14.47
N SER A 52 -2.47 -0.08 13.81
CA SER A 52 -2.87 1.23 14.34
C SER A 52 -4.22 1.70 13.79
N ILE A 53 -4.88 0.90 12.95
CA ILE A 53 -6.11 1.27 12.24
C ILE A 53 -7.27 0.33 12.58
N ASN A 54 -8.49 0.84 12.46
CA ASN A 54 -9.72 0.09 12.71
C ASN A 54 -10.27 -0.51 11.41
N LYS A 55 -10.15 0.24 10.31
CA LYS A 55 -10.68 -0.15 9.00
C LYS A 55 -9.78 0.37 7.89
N LEU A 56 -9.56 -0.46 6.87
CA LEU A 56 -8.74 -0.15 5.71
C LEU A 56 -9.56 -0.21 4.41
N HIS A 57 -9.58 0.91 3.69
CA HIS A 57 -10.08 1.04 2.33
C HIS A 57 -8.89 1.17 1.37
N LEU A 58 -8.85 0.32 0.33
CA LEU A 58 -7.78 0.31 -0.67
C LEU A 58 -8.35 0.74 -2.02
N TYR A 59 -7.71 1.71 -2.66
CA TYR A 59 -8.12 2.22 -3.97
C TYR A 59 -6.98 2.02 -4.98
N GLU A 60 -7.09 0.96 -5.78
CA GLU A 60 -6.09 0.55 -6.77
C GLU A 60 -6.69 0.56 -8.19
N PRO A 61 -6.26 1.47 -9.08
CA PRO A 61 -6.80 1.55 -10.44
C PRO A 61 -6.32 0.41 -11.35
N SER A 62 -5.18 -0.22 -11.09
CA SER A 62 -4.70 -1.35 -11.88
C SER A 62 -5.48 -2.61 -11.54
N LYS A 63 -6.19 -3.17 -12.53
CA LYS A 63 -6.99 -4.39 -12.35
C LYS A 63 -6.15 -5.56 -11.81
N ASN A 64 -4.92 -5.72 -12.30
CA ASN A 64 -4.04 -6.81 -11.89
C ASN A 64 -3.62 -6.67 -10.43
N LEU A 65 -3.24 -5.45 -10.01
CA LEU A 65 -2.86 -5.17 -8.63
C LEU A 65 -4.07 -5.25 -7.69
N TYR A 66 -5.22 -4.72 -8.10
CA TYR A 66 -6.48 -4.87 -7.37
C TYR A 66 -6.82 -6.34 -7.10
N LEU A 67 -6.74 -7.19 -8.12
CA LEU A 67 -6.99 -8.63 -7.98
C LEU A 67 -5.95 -9.31 -7.07
N ALA A 68 -4.67 -8.92 -7.18
CA ALA A 68 -3.61 -9.42 -6.31
C ALA A 68 -3.84 -9.03 -4.83
N LEU A 69 -4.24 -7.78 -4.57
CA LEU A 69 -4.59 -7.29 -3.23
C LEU A 69 -5.80 -8.02 -2.65
N LYS A 70 -6.83 -8.28 -3.47
CA LYS A 70 -8.04 -8.99 -3.03
C LYS A 70 -7.75 -10.44 -2.62
N LYS A 71 -6.76 -11.10 -3.23
CA LYS A 71 -6.31 -12.45 -2.82
C LYS A 71 -5.52 -12.49 -1.51
N LYS A 72 -5.01 -11.34 -1.04
CA LYS A 72 -4.24 -11.23 0.21
C LYS A 72 -5.11 -10.91 1.44
N LYS A 73 -6.40 -10.59 1.24
CA LYS A 73 -7.40 -10.44 2.30
C LYS A 73 -8.05 -11.78 2.60
#